data_AF-A0A968P062-F1
#
_entry.id   AF-A0A968P062-F1
#
_cell.length_a   1.000
_cell.length_b   1.000
_cell.length_c   1.000
_cell.angle_alpha   90.00
_cell.angle_beta   90.00
_cell.angle_gamma   90.00
#
_symmetry.space_group_name_H-M   'P 1'
#
loop_
_entity.id
_entity.type
_entity.pdbx_description
1 polymer ?
#
loop_
_entity_poly.entity_id
_entity_poly.type
_entity_poly.pdbx_seq_one_letter_code
_entity_poly.pdbx_strand_id
1 'polypeptide(L)'
;MSPRRLLLGLAIMLLSVSSCMQTENTSSLDADLYSDVGGSAEFVAARNVISQSCANCHNYHTQTEAELVAAGLVVRGSPETSKLYYRLAGSSGASGPKNMPTGSSLPQSSLDAISTWIANAQ
;
A
#
# COMPACT_ATOMS: atom_id res chain seq x y z
N MET A 1 12.06 -56.91 21.58
CA MET A 1 11.77 -55.84 20.59
C MET A 1 13.08 -55.50 19.88
N SER A 2 13.14 -55.66 18.55
CA SER A 2 14.39 -55.57 17.79
C SER A 2 14.77 -54.10 17.52
N PRO A 3 16.01 -53.66 17.77
CA PRO A 3 16.45 -52.26 17.62
C PRO A 3 16.35 -51.75 16.18
N ARG A 4 16.24 -52.66 15.20
CA ARG A 4 16.05 -52.34 13.78
C ARG A 4 14.69 -51.70 13.47
N ARG A 5 13.65 -51.93 14.29
CA ARG A 5 12.32 -51.32 14.08
C ARG A 5 12.21 -49.92 14.67
N LEU A 6 13.05 -49.57 15.65
CA LEU A 6 13.06 -48.25 16.29
C LEU A 6 13.77 -47.21 15.41
N LEU A 7 14.84 -47.62 14.71
CA LEU A 7 15.61 -46.77 13.79
C LEU A 7 14.84 -46.41 12.51
N LEU A 8 13.98 -47.31 12.02
CA LEU A 8 13.18 -47.05 10.81
C LEU A 8 12.01 -46.08 11.07
N GLY A 9 11.46 -46.07 12.29
CA GLY A 9 10.41 -45.13 12.70
C GLY A 9 10.91 -43.70 12.87
N LEU A 10 12.15 -43.52 13.32
CA LEU A 10 12.74 -42.20 13.53
C LEU A 10 13.11 -41.50 12.21
N ALA A 11 13.47 -42.26 11.17
CA ALA A 11 13.84 -41.72 9.87
C ALA A 11 12.65 -41.17 9.06
N ILE A 12 11.44 -41.69 9.29
CA ILE A 12 10.23 -41.27 8.56
C ILE A 12 9.61 -39.99 9.16
N MET A 13 9.83 -39.73 10.45
CA MET A 13 9.32 -38.54 11.14
C MET A 13 10.14 -37.26 10.87
N LEU A 14 11.37 -37.41 10.36
CA LEU A 14 12.27 -36.29 10.02
C LEU A 14 12.06 -35.73 8.60
N LEU A 15 11.27 -36.41 7.75
CA LEU A 15 11.02 -35.97 6.36
C LEU A 15 9.76 -35.13 6.18
N SER A 16 9.02 -34.83 7.25
CA SER A 16 7.70 -34.17 7.17
C SER A 16 7.72 -32.65 7.39
N VAL A 17 8.88 -32.06 7.69
CA VAL A 17 9.00 -30.63 8.06
C VAL A 17 9.75 -29.78 7.04
N SER A 18 10.14 -30.34 5.89
CA SER A 18 10.72 -29.57 4.77
C SER A 18 9.67 -28.97 3.81
N SER A 19 8.42 -28.84 4.25
CA SER A 19 7.43 -28.00 3.56
C SER A 19 7.58 -26.55 4.03
N CYS A 20 8.75 -25.95 3.79
CA CYS A 20 8.82 -24.52 3.57
C CYS A 20 8.12 -24.27 2.22
N MET A 21 6.79 -24.29 2.24
CA MET A 21 5.97 -23.60 1.25
C MET A 21 6.24 -22.11 1.44
N GLN A 22 7.41 -21.66 0.99
CA GLN A 22 7.56 -20.28 0.57
C GLN A 22 6.76 -20.20 -0.72
N THR A 23 5.48 -19.84 -0.59
CA THR A 23 4.75 -19.24 -1.71
C THR A 23 5.41 -17.89 -1.95
N GLU A 24 6.53 -17.89 -2.67
CA GLU A 24 7.04 -16.71 -3.35
C GLU A 24 5.99 -16.38 -4.42
N ASN A 25 4.93 -15.69 -4.03
CA ASN A 25 4.22 -14.85 -4.96
C ASN A 25 5.07 -13.60 -5.13
N THR A 26 6.23 -13.74 -5.77
CA THR A 26 7.00 -12.59 -6.23
C THR A 26 6.29 -12.04 -7.44
N SER A 27 5.16 -11.37 -7.19
CA SER A 27 4.70 -10.36 -8.10
C SER A 27 5.83 -9.34 -8.13
N SER A 28 6.39 -9.02 -9.30
CA SER A 28 7.40 -7.97 -9.43
C SER A 28 6.91 -6.60 -8.93
N LEU A 29 5.61 -6.48 -8.60
CA LEU A 29 5.00 -5.35 -7.92
C LEU A 29 5.33 -5.28 -6.42
N ASP A 30 5.71 -6.38 -5.77
CA ASP A 30 5.97 -6.40 -4.32
C ASP A 30 7.23 -5.59 -4.00
N ALA A 31 8.23 -5.59 -4.88
CA ALA A 31 9.39 -4.72 -4.75
C ALA A 31 9.04 -3.23 -4.90
N ASP A 32 8.00 -2.87 -5.66
CA ASP A 32 7.54 -1.48 -5.79
C ASP A 32 6.59 -1.08 -4.65
N LEU A 33 5.79 -2.00 -4.12
CA LEU A 33 4.90 -1.81 -2.98
C LEU A 33 5.65 -1.76 -1.64
N TYR A 34 6.65 -2.62 -1.46
CA TYR A 34 7.45 -2.76 -0.24
C TYR A 34 8.89 -2.24 -0.37
N SER A 35 9.26 -1.64 -1.50
CA SER A 35 10.46 -0.79 -1.51
C SER A 35 10.24 0.30 -0.48
N ASP A 36 11.23 0.40 0.40
CA ASP A 36 11.31 1.40 1.45
C ASP A 36 11.46 2.78 0.79
N VAL A 37 10.35 3.34 0.31
CA VAL A 37 10.27 4.74 -0.15
C VAL A 37 10.36 5.72 1.03
N GLY A 38 10.50 5.21 2.26
CA GLY A 38 10.50 5.99 3.49
C GLY A 38 9.17 6.70 3.75
N GLY A 39 9.00 7.20 4.97
CA GLY A 39 7.87 8.05 5.36
C GLY A 39 7.10 7.53 6.57
N SER A 40 6.07 8.28 6.95
CA SER A 40 5.21 7.95 8.10
C SER A 40 4.34 6.72 7.82
N ALA A 41 3.81 6.09 8.88
CA ALA A 41 2.88 4.97 8.73
C ALA A 41 1.62 5.39 7.94
N GLU A 42 1.20 6.63 8.13
CA GLU A 42 0.10 7.25 7.41
C GLU A 42 0.42 7.41 5.91
N PHE A 43 1.64 7.85 5.58
CA PHE A 43 2.07 7.92 4.18
C PHE A 43 2.07 6.54 3.53
N VAL A 44 2.58 5.51 4.21
CA VAL A 44 2.57 4.14 3.69
C VAL A 44 1.13 3.65 3.45
N ALA A 45 0.22 3.92 4.38
CA ALA A 45 -1.19 3.57 4.22
C ALA A 45 -1.84 4.30 3.02
N ALA A 46 -1.61 5.60 2.87
CA ALA A 46 -2.11 6.37 1.73
C ALA A 46 -1.46 5.91 0.40
N ARG A 47 -0.16 5.62 0.40
CA ARG A 47 0.57 5.12 -0.76
C ARG A 47 -0.01 3.79 -1.23
N ASN A 48 -0.38 2.88 -0.34
CA ASN A 48 -1.04 1.63 -0.70
C ASN A 48 -2.34 1.86 -1.47
N VAL A 49 -3.15 2.85 -1.06
CA VAL A 49 -4.36 3.25 -1.79
C VAL A 49 -4.00 3.80 -3.17
N ILE A 50 -3.00 4.68 -3.25
CA ILE A 50 -2.53 5.29 -4.50
C ILE A 50 -2.02 4.22 -5.48
N SER A 51 -1.23 3.26 -5.01
CA SER A 51 -0.73 2.14 -5.83
C SER A 51 -1.86 1.29 -6.39
N GLN A 52 -2.89 0.99 -5.59
CA GLN A 52 -3.98 0.12 -6.02
C GLN A 52 -5.00 0.82 -6.92
N SER A 53 -5.26 2.11 -6.68
CA SER A 53 -6.40 2.81 -7.27
C SER A 53 -6.02 3.88 -8.30
N CYS A 54 -4.76 4.31 -8.34
CA CYS A 54 -4.32 5.41 -9.20
C CYS A 54 -3.26 4.99 -10.23
N ALA A 55 -2.53 3.89 -10.00
CA ALA A 55 -1.36 3.49 -10.80
C ALA A 55 -1.64 3.29 -12.29
N ASN A 56 -2.87 2.90 -12.66
CA ASN A 56 -3.24 2.67 -14.06
C ASN A 56 -3.22 3.94 -14.93
N CYS A 57 -3.36 5.12 -14.32
CA CYS A 57 -3.40 6.41 -15.04
C CYS A 57 -2.37 7.42 -14.53
N HIS A 58 -1.84 7.23 -13.33
CA HIS A 58 -0.91 8.15 -12.67
C HIS A 58 0.27 7.39 -12.05
N ASN A 59 1.46 7.98 -12.12
CA ASN A 59 2.67 7.44 -11.49
C ASN A 59 2.92 8.02 -10.08
N TYR A 60 1.87 8.41 -9.34
CA TYR A 60 2.05 8.98 -8.00
C TYR A 60 2.60 7.99 -6.98
N HIS A 61 2.35 6.70 -7.17
CA HIS A 61 2.83 5.63 -6.28
C HIS A 61 4.35 5.46 -6.28
N THR A 62 5.05 5.97 -7.30
CA THR A 62 6.50 5.92 -7.40
C THR A 62 7.17 7.15 -6.76
N GLN A 63 6.39 8.13 -6.30
CA GLN A 63 6.89 9.37 -5.73
C GLN A 63 6.90 9.29 -4.20
N THR A 64 7.92 9.90 -3.60
CA THR A 64 8.02 10.14 -2.16
C THR A 64 7.04 11.23 -1.72
N GLU A 65 6.76 11.31 -0.42
CA GLU A 65 5.96 12.38 0.15
C GLU A 65 6.50 13.77 -0.21
N ALA A 66 7.82 13.95 -0.11
CA ALA A 66 8.48 15.21 -0.43
C ALA A 66 8.29 15.62 -1.89
N GLU A 67 8.33 14.68 -2.84
CA GLU A 67 8.08 14.93 -4.25
C GLU A 67 6.62 15.30 -4.52
N LEU A 68 5.67 14.61 -3.88
CA LEU A 68 4.25 14.92 -4.00
C LEU A 68 3.92 16.33 -3.46
N VAL A 69 4.59 16.75 -2.38
CA VAL A 69 4.49 18.11 -1.85
C VAL A 69 5.17 19.13 -2.78
N ALA A 70 6.38 18.84 -3.26
CA ALA A 70 7.11 19.72 -4.18
C ALA A 70 6.36 19.94 -5.50
N ALA A 71 5.64 18.94 -5.98
CA ALA A 71 4.77 19.02 -7.16
C ALA A 71 3.47 19.81 -6.91
N GLY A 72 3.19 20.22 -5.67
CA GLY A 72 1.95 20.91 -5.28
C GLY A 72 0.71 20.02 -5.40
N LEU A 73 0.89 18.69 -5.34
CA LEU A 73 -0.21 17.73 -5.27
C LEU A 73 -0.73 17.61 -3.83
N VAL A 74 0.17 17.79 -2.86
CA VAL A 74 -0.09 17.77 -1.42
C VAL A 74 0.28 19.12 -0.80
N VAL A 75 -0.63 19.67 -0.02
CA VAL A 75 -0.40 20.80 0.88
C VAL A 75 -0.48 20.26 2.30
N ARG A 76 0.66 20.25 3.00
CA ARG A 76 0.78 19.70 4.35
C ARG A 76 -0.24 20.31 5.30
N GLY A 77 -0.89 19.48 6.10
CA GLY A 77 -1.92 19.88 7.05
C GLY A 77 -3.25 20.32 6.41
N SER A 78 -3.37 20.33 5.08
CA SER A 78 -4.53 20.88 4.38
C SER A 78 -5.08 19.93 3.31
N PRO A 79 -5.82 18.88 3.68
CA PRO A 79 -6.39 17.92 2.74
C PRO A 79 -7.30 18.58 1.69
N GLU A 80 -8.21 19.47 2.11
CA GLU A 80 -9.21 20.07 1.23
C GLU A 80 -8.65 21.03 0.17
N THR A 81 -7.39 21.47 0.33
CA THR A 81 -6.67 22.28 -0.67
C THR A 81 -5.67 21.45 -1.48
N SER A 82 -5.42 20.20 -1.09
CA SER A 82 -4.49 19.30 -1.76
C SER A 82 -5.12 18.66 -2.99
N LYS A 83 -4.52 18.86 -4.17
CA LYS A 83 -5.04 18.34 -5.45
C LYS A 83 -5.26 16.84 -5.43
N LEU A 84 -4.37 16.11 -4.76
CA LEU A 84 -4.44 14.67 -4.65
C LEU A 84 -5.70 14.20 -3.90
N TYR A 85 -6.21 14.99 -2.95
CA TYR A 85 -7.42 14.66 -2.19
C TYR A 85 -8.68 15.30 -2.77
N TYR A 86 -8.70 16.61 -3.04
CA TYR A 86 -9.95 17.28 -3.43
C TYR A 86 -10.51 16.80 -4.77
N ARG A 87 -9.67 16.21 -5.63
CA ARG A 87 -10.10 15.61 -6.91
C ARG A 87 -10.87 14.30 -6.71
N LEU A 88 -10.76 13.66 -5.55
CA LEU A 88 -11.38 12.38 -5.28
C LEU A 88 -12.90 12.55 -5.15
N ALA A 89 -13.67 11.70 -5.84
CA ALA A 89 -15.09 11.54 -5.64
C ALA A 89 -15.35 11.13 -4.18
N GLY A 90 -16.22 11.87 -3.49
CA GLY A 90 -16.50 11.67 -2.06
C GLY A 90 -15.57 12.43 -1.10
N SER A 91 -14.52 13.11 -1.59
CA SER A 91 -13.70 13.99 -0.74
C SER A 91 -14.51 15.15 -0.18
N SER A 92 -14.13 15.67 0.99
CA SER A 92 -14.71 16.88 1.57
C SER A 92 -14.17 18.16 0.90
N GLY A 93 -14.68 19.32 1.32
CA GLY A 93 -14.24 20.64 0.83
C GLY A 93 -14.82 21.07 -0.51
N ALA A 94 -14.71 22.38 -0.80
CA ALA A 94 -15.28 23.03 -1.99
C ALA A 94 -14.31 23.11 -3.20
N SER A 95 -13.07 22.68 -3.03
CA SER A 95 -12.02 22.84 -4.04
C SER A 95 -12.22 21.92 -5.24
N GLY A 96 -12.27 22.51 -6.44
CA GLY A 96 -12.20 21.80 -7.72
C GLY A 96 -13.28 20.73 -7.96
N PRO A 97 -13.23 20.05 -9.12
CA PRO A 97 -14.15 18.96 -9.39
C PRO A 97 -13.70 17.67 -8.71
N LYS A 98 -14.67 16.91 -8.20
CA LYS A 98 -14.49 15.63 -7.50
C LYS A 98 -14.70 14.45 -8.45
N ASN A 99 -13.81 14.31 -9.42
CA ASN A 99 -13.99 13.44 -10.59
C ASN A 99 -13.00 12.27 -10.69
N MET A 100 -12.26 11.95 -9.62
CA MET A 100 -11.35 10.82 -9.57
C MET A 100 -11.79 9.75 -8.57
N PRO A 101 -11.66 8.45 -8.87
CA PRO A 101 -11.28 7.90 -10.18
C PRO A 101 -12.41 8.07 -11.21
N THR A 102 -12.07 8.11 -12.50
CA THR A 102 -13.07 8.26 -13.56
C THR A 102 -14.01 7.05 -13.59
N GLY A 103 -15.32 7.28 -13.42
CA GLY A 103 -16.34 6.23 -13.54
C GLY A 103 -16.45 5.31 -12.31
N SER A 104 -15.76 5.60 -11.22
CA SER A 104 -15.89 4.86 -9.96
C SER A 104 -15.74 5.78 -8.75
N SER A 105 -15.76 5.22 -7.55
CA SER A 105 -15.47 5.94 -6.31
C SER A 105 -14.60 5.08 -5.41
N LEU A 106 -13.81 5.71 -4.56
CA LEU A 106 -13.05 5.02 -3.53
C LEU A 106 -13.94 4.73 -2.32
N PRO A 107 -13.70 3.63 -1.58
CA PRO A 107 -14.35 3.43 -0.30
C PRO A 107 -13.94 4.55 0.67
N GLN A 108 -14.82 4.86 1.64
CA GLN A 108 -14.58 5.93 2.61
C GLN A 108 -13.26 5.75 3.38
N SER A 109 -12.91 4.51 3.75
CA SER A 109 -11.64 4.21 4.42
C SER A 109 -10.39 4.61 3.61
N SER A 110 -10.46 4.53 2.27
CA SER A 110 -9.37 4.97 1.40
C SER A 110 -9.28 6.50 1.34
N LEU A 111 -10.43 7.20 1.34
CA LEU A 111 -10.47 8.66 1.45
C LEU A 111 -9.88 9.11 2.80
N ASP A 112 -10.24 8.42 3.88
CA ASP A 112 -9.79 8.72 5.24
C ASP A 112 -8.28 8.48 5.39
N ALA A 113 -7.73 7.42 4.79
CA ALA A 113 -6.29 7.17 4.79
C ALA A 113 -5.52 8.31 4.11
N ILE A 114 -6.00 8.76 2.94
CA ILE A 114 -5.36 9.87 2.21
C ILE A 114 -5.50 11.19 2.96
N SER A 115 -6.69 11.50 3.49
CA SER A 115 -6.91 12.75 4.23
C SER A 115 -6.11 12.81 5.53
N THR A 116 -6.08 11.71 6.29
CA THR A 116 -5.32 11.59 7.54
C THR A 116 -3.84 11.75 7.29
N TRP A 117 -3.31 11.11 6.25
CA TRP A 117 -1.92 11.32 5.87
C TRP A 117 -1.63 12.78 5.54
N ILE A 118 -2.38 13.41 4.64
CA ILE A 118 -2.13 14.80 4.24
C ILE A 118 -2.22 15.77 5.44
N ALA A 119 -3.15 15.51 6.37
CA ALA A 119 -3.29 16.29 7.59
C ALA A 119 -2.06 16.21 8.51
N ASN A 120 -1.28 15.13 8.42
CA ASN A 120 -0.12 14.86 9.28
C ASN A 120 1.21 14.80 8.50
N ALA A 121 1.22 15.17 7.22
CA ALA A 121 2.40 15.13 6.35
C ALA A 121 3.50 16.08 6.86
N GLN A 122 4.76 15.67 6.74
CA GLN A 122 5.95 16.33 7.30
C GLN A 122 6.74 17.13 6.27
#